data_AF-M1LPR1-F1
#
_entry.id   AF-M1LPR1-F1
#
_cell.length_a   1.000
_cell.length_b   1.000
_cell.length_c   1.000
_cell.angle_alpha   90.00
_cell.angle_beta   90.00
_cell.angle_gamma   90.00
#
_symmetry.space_group_name_H-M   'P 1'
#
loop_
_entity.id
_entity.type
_entity.pdbx_description
1 polymer ?
#
loop_
_entity_poly.entity_id
_entity_poly.type
_entity_poly.pdbx_seq_one_letter_code
_entity_poly.pdbx_strand_id
1 'polypeptide(L)'
;MSNYKTLYKDKLSKLLFLEMKKEGFKKNLNIPQEVKFKNDDLYMPISAEYVAANANNEIKLNNLPIYYFVEGMFIVFGADKNVKYIDDYGTILGYIPDSEECVKSLIADRIKKDRLEDAYILLKGLYRYTKEEEILTKLLAVGETIREKDSSFGELLLEDIDECKDNFEKSPEPYLYKALILKDKGDYKGAQVEINEYMNKGGKQTSEIKQIITDINNIGGFEKAVEYLKDEPKKAIDLLLPLSEEFKENPLIYYYLGVGYRRIDNYNKAIHYLTQSLSIESGSLETVNELGMNYACLGDYEEAVKYFRKAFEASKEVEICTNIVMCYINLGDKEQAKLNLDIAKKLAPEDPIVIEIDQMLNRTVK
;
A
#
# COMPACT_ATOMS: atom_id res chain seq x y z
N MET A 1 7.21 -14.90 6.33
CA MET A 1 6.57 -14.48 5.07
C MET A 1 6.54 -15.68 4.16
N SER A 2 5.35 -16.05 3.70
CA SER A 2 5.14 -17.15 2.76
C SER A 2 5.72 -16.74 1.40
N ASN A 3 6.47 -17.62 0.73
CA ASN A 3 6.94 -17.34 -0.63
C ASN A 3 5.90 -17.83 -1.64
N TYR A 4 4.90 -17.00 -1.93
CA TYR A 4 3.83 -17.33 -2.86
C TYR A 4 4.30 -17.57 -4.30
N LYS A 5 5.55 -17.25 -4.65
CA LYS A 5 6.16 -17.65 -5.94
C LYS A 5 6.28 -19.17 -6.10
N THR A 6 6.20 -19.92 -5.00
CA THR A 6 6.19 -21.39 -5.00
C THR A 6 4.79 -22.00 -5.00
N LEU A 7 3.73 -21.20 -4.75
CA LEU A 7 2.35 -21.69 -4.62
C LEU A 7 1.93 -22.56 -5.82
N TYR A 8 2.19 -22.08 -7.04
CA TYR A 8 1.85 -22.83 -8.25
C TYR A 8 2.63 -24.14 -8.38
N LYS A 9 3.92 -24.13 -8.04
CA LYS A 9 4.77 -25.34 -8.07
C LYS A 9 4.30 -26.37 -7.05
N ASP A 10 3.93 -25.91 -5.86
CA ASP A 10 3.44 -26.78 -4.77
C ASP A 10 2.09 -27.41 -5.10
N LYS A 11 1.27 -26.77 -5.92
CA LYS A 11 -0.04 -27.29 -6.32
C LYS A 11 0.11 -28.26 -7.49
N LEU A 12 1.00 -27.95 -8.43
CA LEU A 12 1.36 -28.87 -9.52
C LEU A 12 2.05 -30.14 -9.00
N SER A 13 2.91 -30.04 -7.98
CA SER A 13 3.62 -31.20 -7.42
C SER A 13 2.70 -32.21 -6.73
N LYS A 14 1.48 -31.81 -6.38
CA LYS A 14 0.43 -32.66 -5.80
C LYS A 14 -0.43 -33.38 -6.85
N LEU A 15 -0.17 -33.15 -8.14
CA LEU A 15 -0.85 -33.85 -9.23
C LEU A 15 -0.01 -35.05 -9.72
N LEU A 16 -0.71 -36.13 -10.03
CA LEU A 16 -0.21 -37.21 -10.86
C LEU A 16 -0.67 -36.99 -12.29
N PHE A 17 0.20 -37.32 -13.24
CA PHE A 17 -0.08 -37.26 -14.67
C PHE A 17 -0.20 -38.68 -15.20
N LEU A 18 -1.44 -39.15 -15.38
CA LEU A 18 -1.71 -40.53 -15.80
C LEU A 18 -1.71 -40.63 -17.32
N GLU A 19 -0.92 -41.56 -17.87
CA GLU A 19 -0.90 -41.82 -19.30
C GLU A 19 -2.22 -42.45 -19.77
N MET A 20 -2.83 -41.87 -20.79
CA MET A 20 -4.11 -42.30 -21.33
C MET A 20 -4.00 -42.72 -22.80
N LYS A 21 -4.61 -43.86 -23.14
CA LYS A 21 -4.79 -44.27 -24.53
C LYS A 21 -5.81 -43.35 -25.21
N LYS A 22 -5.33 -42.42 -26.05
CA LYS A 22 -6.15 -41.40 -26.72
C LYS A 22 -7.41 -41.93 -27.39
N GLU A 23 -7.28 -42.96 -28.21
CA GLU A 23 -8.41 -43.53 -28.96
C GLU A 23 -9.53 -44.01 -28.03
N GLY A 24 -9.17 -44.69 -26.94
CA GLY A 24 -10.13 -45.14 -25.94
C GLY A 24 -10.72 -43.98 -25.14
N PHE A 25 -9.89 -42.98 -24.80
CA PHE A 25 -10.32 -41.81 -24.05
C PHE A 25 -11.30 -40.94 -24.84
N LYS A 26 -10.99 -40.64 -26.11
CA LYS A 26 -11.87 -39.93 -27.04
C LYS A 26 -13.21 -40.61 -27.16
N LYS A 27 -13.21 -41.94 -27.36
CA LYS A 27 -14.43 -42.74 -27.45
C LYS A 27 -15.30 -42.63 -26.20
N ASN A 28 -14.70 -42.66 -25.01
CA ASN A 28 -15.44 -42.55 -23.75
C ASN A 28 -16.07 -41.17 -23.54
N LEU A 29 -15.44 -40.11 -24.06
CA LEU A 29 -15.95 -38.73 -23.98
C LEU A 29 -16.77 -38.30 -25.21
N ASN A 30 -17.03 -39.22 -26.14
CA ASN A 30 -17.68 -38.92 -27.42
C ASN A 30 -16.97 -37.82 -28.24
N ILE A 31 -15.64 -37.73 -28.13
CA ILE A 31 -14.83 -36.84 -28.94
C ILE A 31 -14.69 -37.46 -30.34
N PRO A 32 -15.04 -36.75 -31.43
CA PRO A 32 -14.88 -37.26 -32.79
C PRO A 32 -13.42 -37.61 -33.09
N GLN A 33 -13.18 -38.70 -33.83
CA GLN A 33 -11.82 -39.19 -34.05
C GLN A 33 -10.96 -38.23 -34.87
N GLU A 34 -11.61 -37.40 -35.68
CA GLU A 34 -11.00 -36.38 -36.53
C GLU A 34 -10.38 -35.24 -35.70
N VAL A 35 -10.81 -35.05 -34.45
CA VAL A 35 -10.24 -34.06 -33.54
C VAL A 35 -8.81 -34.48 -33.19
N LYS A 36 -7.85 -33.66 -33.62
CA LYS A 36 -6.43 -33.92 -33.35
C LYS A 36 -6.02 -33.26 -32.05
N PHE A 37 -5.40 -34.05 -31.18
CA PHE A 37 -4.61 -33.51 -30.08
C PHE A 37 -3.25 -33.07 -30.62
N LYS A 38 -2.71 -31.99 -30.05
CA LYS A 38 -1.44 -31.37 -30.41
C LYS A 38 -0.25 -32.25 -30.09
N ASN A 39 -0.28 -32.93 -28.94
CA ASN A 39 0.78 -33.84 -28.52
C ASN A 39 0.51 -35.25 -29.04
N ASP A 40 1.52 -36.13 -29.11
CA ASP A 40 1.42 -37.54 -29.53
C ASP A 40 1.05 -38.50 -28.38
N ASP A 41 1.41 -38.13 -27.17
CA ASP A 41 1.03 -38.71 -25.90
C ASP A 41 -0.12 -37.92 -25.25
N LEU A 42 -0.83 -38.54 -24.30
CA LEU A 42 -1.84 -37.85 -23.48
C LEU A 42 -1.63 -38.24 -22.03
N TYR A 43 -1.35 -37.25 -21.20
CA TYR A 43 -1.24 -37.41 -19.77
C TYR A 43 -2.32 -36.58 -19.10
N MET A 44 -3.15 -37.21 -18.26
CA MET A 44 -4.26 -36.54 -17.60
C MET A 44 -3.92 -36.21 -16.14
N PRO A 45 -4.09 -34.95 -15.70
CA PRO A 45 -3.78 -34.54 -14.34
C PRO A 45 -4.87 -35.01 -13.37
N ILE A 46 -4.48 -35.62 -12.26
CA ILE A 46 -5.37 -36.06 -11.18
C ILE A 46 -4.69 -35.86 -9.81
N SER A 47 -5.46 -35.62 -8.77
CA SER A 47 -4.93 -35.50 -7.40
C SER A 47 -4.20 -36.77 -6.95
N ALA A 48 -2.94 -36.62 -6.52
CA ALA A 48 -2.16 -37.72 -5.96
C ALA A 48 -2.79 -38.29 -4.68
N GLU A 49 -3.34 -37.41 -3.84
CA GLU A 49 -4.04 -37.80 -2.60
C GLU A 49 -5.26 -38.67 -2.89
N TYR A 50 -6.04 -38.34 -3.92
CA TYR A 50 -7.19 -39.14 -4.31
C TYR A 50 -6.78 -40.54 -4.78
N VAL A 51 -5.77 -40.63 -5.65
CA VAL A 51 -5.26 -41.90 -6.14
C VAL A 51 -4.72 -42.75 -4.99
N ALA A 52 -3.92 -42.16 -4.11
CA ALA A 52 -3.37 -42.85 -2.93
C ALA A 52 -4.46 -43.35 -1.98
N ALA A 53 -5.48 -42.52 -1.70
CA ALA A 53 -6.58 -42.89 -0.81
C ALA A 53 -7.45 -44.05 -1.34
N ASN A 54 -7.43 -44.29 -2.66
CA ASN A 54 -8.20 -45.36 -3.31
C ASN A 54 -7.30 -46.46 -3.88
N ALA A 55 -6.01 -46.50 -3.53
CA ALA A 55 -5.02 -47.44 -4.07
C ALA A 55 -5.41 -48.92 -3.90
N ASN A 56 -6.14 -49.25 -2.83
CA ASN A 56 -6.58 -50.62 -2.53
C ASN A 56 -8.00 -50.94 -3.05
N ASN A 57 -8.61 -50.03 -3.83
CA ASN A 57 -9.96 -50.19 -4.36
C ASN A 57 -9.93 -50.27 -5.89
N GLU A 58 -9.73 -51.50 -6.41
CA GLU A 58 -9.61 -51.77 -7.85
C GLU A 58 -10.80 -51.24 -8.67
N ILE A 59 -12.03 -51.32 -8.13
CA ILE A 59 -13.23 -50.84 -8.82
C ILE A 59 -13.18 -49.32 -9.04
N LYS A 60 -12.74 -48.56 -8.03
CA LYS A 60 -12.62 -47.11 -8.12
C LYS A 60 -11.46 -46.67 -9.01
N LEU A 61 -10.34 -47.40 -8.97
CA LEU A 61 -9.19 -47.13 -9.85
C LEU A 61 -9.49 -47.43 -11.32
N ASN A 62 -10.31 -48.44 -11.59
CA ASN A 62 -10.73 -48.77 -12.95
C ASN A 62 -11.81 -47.83 -13.48
N ASN A 63 -12.54 -47.13 -12.60
CA ASN A 63 -13.63 -46.21 -12.94
C ASN A 63 -13.39 -44.81 -12.34
N LEU A 64 -12.26 -44.19 -12.69
CA LEU A 64 -11.93 -42.85 -12.21
C LEU A 64 -12.97 -41.82 -12.70
N PRO A 65 -13.64 -41.11 -11.78
CA PRO A 65 -14.62 -40.11 -12.17
C PRO A 65 -13.99 -38.96 -12.96
N ILE A 66 -14.64 -38.57 -14.07
CA ILE A 66 -14.12 -37.53 -14.97
C ILE A 66 -13.89 -36.19 -14.27
N TYR A 67 -14.68 -35.89 -13.24
CA TYR A 67 -14.59 -34.62 -12.51
C TYR A 67 -13.23 -34.38 -11.85
N TYR A 68 -12.51 -35.43 -11.43
CA TYR A 68 -11.18 -35.28 -10.85
C TYR A 68 -10.15 -34.84 -11.89
N PHE A 69 -10.34 -35.26 -13.15
CA PHE A 69 -9.52 -34.79 -14.25
C PHE A 69 -9.90 -33.37 -14.66
N VAL A 70 -11.19 -33.00 -14.59
CA VAL A 70 -11.64 -31.61 -14.79
C VAL A 70 -10.97 -30.68 -13.78
N GLU A 71 -11.02 -31.03 -12.49
CA GLU A 71 -10.31 -30.29 -11.42
C GLU A 71 -8.81 -30.19 -11.72
N GLY A 72 -8.16 -31.32 -12.02
CA GLY A 72 -6.73 -31.37 -12.35
C GLY A 72 -6.37 -30.48 -13.54
N MET A 73 -7.17 -30.47 -14.60
CA MET A 73 -6.95 -29.63 -15.78
C MET A 73 -7.04 -28.15 -15.40
N PHE A 74 -8.08 -27.73 -14.67
CA PHE A 74 -8.19 -26.33 -14.24
C PHE A 74 -7.08 -25.90 -13.28
N ILE A 75 -6.59 -26.79 -12.40
CA ILE A 75 -5.39 -26.51 -11.59
C ILE A 75 -4.18 -26.27 -12.49
N VAL A 76 -3.98 -27.10 -13.53
CA VAL A 76 -2.89 -26.92 -14.48
C VAL A 76 -3.03 -25.59 -15.22
N PHE A 77 -4.22 -25.27 -15.75
CA PHE A 77 -4.48 -23.99 -16.39
C PHE A 77 -4.11 -22.82 -15.48
N GLY A 78 -4.50 -22.87 -14.19
CA GLY A 78 -4.25 -21.78 -13.24
C GLY A 78 -2.78 -21.64 -12.84
N ALA A 79 -2.09 -22.76 -12.65
CA ALA A 79 -0.74 -22.78 -12.10
C ALA A 79 0.35 -22.47 -13.13
N ASP A 80 0.25 -22.95 -14.38
CA ASP A 80 1.28 -22.69 -15.39
C ASP A 80 0.69 -22.73 -16.81
N LYS A 81 0.83 -21.61 -17.53
CA LYS A 81 0.35 -21.45 -18.91
C LYS A 81 1.19 -22.21 -19.94
N ASN A 82 2.38 -22.69 -19.56
CA ASN A 82 3.33 -23.33 -20.47
C ASN A 82 3.33 -24.86 -20.38
N VAL A 83 2.40 -25.47 -19.65
CA VAL A 83 2.32 -26.93 -19.57
C VAL A 83 2.04 -27.52 -20.95
N LYS A 84 2.84 -28.53 -21.32
CA LYS A 84 2.84 -29.20 -22.65
C LYS A 84 1.44 -29.54 -23.19
N TYR A 85 0.54 -29.96 -22.32
CA TYR A 85 -0.77 -30.51 -22.68
C TYR A 85 -1.93 -29.49 -22.60
N ILE A 86 -1.66 -28.20 -22.39
CA ILE A 86 -2.71 -27.21 -22.13
C ILE A 86 -3.75 -27.08 -23.26
N ASP A 87 -3.31 -27.16 -24.52
CA ASP A 87 -4.19 -27.11 -25.70
C ASP A 87 -5.09 -28.37 -25.80
N ASP A 88 -4.53 -29.53 -25.44
CA ASP A 88 -5.26 -30.79 -25.42
C ASP A 88 -6.30 -30.79 -24.31
N TYR A 89 -5.96 -30.26 -23.13
CA TYR A 89 -6.89 -30.10 -22.02
C TYR A 89 -8.04 -29.16 -22.36
N GLY A 90 -7.76 -28.03 -23.02
CA GLY A 90 -8.80 -27.11 -23.49
C GLY A 90 -9.78 -27.80 -24.44
N THR A 91 -9.25 -28.59 -25.39
CA THR A 91 -10.07 -29.41 -26.29
C THR A 91 -10.94 -30.40 -25.51
N ILE A 92 -10.35 -31.16 -24.59
CA ILE A 92 -11.06 -32.16 -23.79
C ILE A 92 -12.17 -31.53 -22.94
N LEU A 93 -11.89 -30.41 -22.27
CA LEU A 93 -12.86 -29.68 -21.45
C LEU A 93 -14.08 -29.23 -22.26
N GLY A 94 -13.88 -28.85 -23.53
CA GLY A 94 -14.96 -28.48 -24.45
C GLY A 94 -15.90 -29.64 -24.84
N TYR A 95 -15.47 -30.89 -24.66
CA TYR A 95 -16.30 -32.08 -24.90
C TYR A 95 -16.89 -32.68 -23.63
N ILE A 96 -16.50 -32.20 -22.44
CA ILE A 96 -17.09 -32.64 -21.17
C ILE A 96 -18.29 -31.72 -20.85
N PRO A 97 -19.52 -32.24 -20.83
CA PRO A 97 -20.69 -31.45 -20.45
C PRO A 97 -20.51 -30.86 -19.04
N ASP A 98 -20.95 -29.62 -18.86
CA ASP A 98 -20.95 -28.93 -17.57
C ASP A 98 -19.57 -28.82 -16.91
N SER A 99 -18.46 -28.88 -17.67
CA SER A 99 -17.10 -28.79 -17.13
C SER A 99 -16.85 -27.45 -16.40
N GLU A 100 -17.38 -26.36 -16.93
CA GLU A 100 -17.35 -25.03 -16.29
C GLU A 100 -18.20 -24.98 -15.01
N GLU A 101 -19.43 -25.52 -15.03
CA GLU A 101 -20.30 -25.57 -13.85
C GLU A 101 -19.70 -26.46 -12.76
N CYS A 102 -19.04 -27.54 -13.15
CA CYS A 102 -18.30 -28.42 -12.25
C CYS A 102 -17.19 -27.64 -11.52
N VAL A 103 -16.34 -26.89 -12.23
CA VAL A 103 -15.27 -26.13 -11.57
C VAL A 103 -15.81 -24.94 -10.77
N LYS A 104 -16.89 -24.27 -11.21
CA LYS A 104 -17.58 -23.24 -10.41
C LYS A 104 -18.08 -23.82 -9.08
N SER A 105 -18.64 -25.02 -9.09
CA SER A 105 -19.08 -25.73 -7.88
C SER A 105 -17.89 -26.05 -6.95
N LEU A 106 -16.77 -26.50 -7.51
CA LEU A 106 -15.54 -26.74 -6.75
C LEU A 106 -15.00 -25.45 -6.11
N ILE A 107 -14.92 -24.35 -6.87
CA ILE A 107 -14.51 -23.04 -6.38
C ILE A 107 -15.37 -22.62 -5.18
N ALA A 108 -16.70 -22.73 -5.31
CA ALA A 108 -17.62 -22.40 -4.23
C ALA A 108 -17.41 -23.26 -2.98
N ASP A 109 -17.16 -24.57 -3.14
CA ASP A 109 -16.81 -25.47 -2.04
C ASP A 109 -15.49 -25.08 -1.35
N ARG A 110 -14.47 -24.70 -2.12
CA ARG A 110 -13.18 -24.25 -1.59
C ARG A 110 -13.32 -22.96 -0.78
N ILE A 111 -14.05 -21.97 -1.32
CA ILE A 111 -14.34 -20.71 -0.60
C ILE A 111 -15.10 -20.99 0.70
N LYS A 112 -16.15 -21.82 0.65
CA LYS A 112 -16.95 -22.18 1.85
C LYS A 112 -16.12 -22.86 2.94
N LYS A 113 -15.06 -23.59 2.55
CA LYS A 113 -14.13 -24.28 3.47
C LYS A 113 -12.89 -23.44 3.81
N ASP A 114 -12.88 -22.14 3.50
CA ASP A 114 -11.75 -21.22 3.68
C ASP A 114 -10.44 -21.68 3.01
N ARG A 115 -10.54 -22.51 1.97
CA ARG A 115 -9.40 -22.94 1.14
C ARG A 115 -9.18 -21.96 -0.01
N LEU A 116 -8.87 -20.71 0.34
CA LEU A 116 -8.85 -19.60 -0.60
C LEU A 116 -7.76 -19.75 -1.68
N GLU A 117 -6.59 -20.29 -1.35
CA GLU A 117 -5.54 -20.54 -2.35
C GLU A 117 -5.96 -21.56 -3.42
N ASP A 118 -6.71 -22.59 -3.03
CA ASP A 118 -7.25 -23.58 -3.98
C ASP A 118 -8.30 -22.92 -4.87
N ALA A 119 -9.19 -22.12 -4.27
CA ALA A 119 -10.19 -21.35 -5.01
C ALA A 119 -9.54 -20.37 -6.01
N TYR A 120 -8.48 -19.68 -5.58
CA TYR A 120 -7.71 -18.74 -6.40
C TYR A 120 -7.13 -19.42 -7.65
N ILE A 121 -6.49 -20.58 -7.48
CA ILE A 121 -5.89 -21.31 -8.60
C ILE A 121 -6.96 -21.82 -9.56
N LEU A 122 -8.07 -22.35 -9.05
CA LEU A 122 -9.18 -22.80 -9.89
C LEU A 122 -9.84 -21.64 -10.64
N LEU A 123 -10.02 -20.48 -10.00
CA LEU A 123 -10.51 -19.26 -10.64
C LEU A 123 -9.55 -18.78 -11.74
N LYS A 124 -8.24 -18.80 -11.49
CA LYS A 124 -7.23 -18.42 -12.48
C LYS A 124 -7.22 -19.39 -13.67
N GLY A 125 -7.40 -20.68 -13.40
CA GLY A 125 -7.56 -21.69 -14.44
C GLY A 125 -8.81 -21.49 -15.27
N LEU A 126 -9.94 -21.25 -14.60
CA LEU A 126 -11.21 -20.98 -15.25
C LEU A 126 -11.16 -19.71 -16.10
N TYR A 127 -10.57 -18.61 -15.58
CA TYR A 127 -10.35 -17.39 -16.35
C TYR A 127 -9.47 -17.62 -17.58
N ARG A 128 -8.38 -18.39 -17.45
CA ARG A 128 -7.52 -18.69 -18.60
C ARG A 128 -8.23 -19.51 -19.68
N TYR A 129 -9.21 -20.31 -19.29
CA TYR A 129 -10.04 -21.08 -20.20
C TYR A 129 -11.14 -20.23 -20.87
N THR A 130 -11.90 -19.44 -20.11
CA THR A 130 -13.07 -18.69 -20.62
C THR A 130 -12.76 -17.28 -21.11
N LYS A 131 -11.71 -16.65 -20.57
CA LYS A 131 -11.34 -15.24 -20.78
C LYS A 131 -12.44 -14.23 -20.38
N GLU A 132 -13.29 -14.61 -19.43
CA GLU A 132 -14.38 -13.76 -18.94
C GLU A 132 -13.94 -12.79 -17.82
N GLU A 133 -14.34 -11.53 -17.95
CA GLU A 133 -14.09 -10.45 -16.96
C GLU A 133 -14.65 -10.79 -15.57
N GLU A 134 -15.85 -11.37 -15.50
CA GLU A 134 -16.50 -11.73 -14.24
C GLU A 134 -15.66 -12.74 -13.42
N ILE A 135 -14.93 -13.62 -14.10
CA ILE A 135 -14.11 -14.63 -13.44
C ILE A 135 -12.82 -14.00 -12.93
N LEU A 136 -12.20 -13.11 -13.72
CA LEU A 136 -11.00 -12.40 -13.28
C LEU A 136 -11.31 -11.46 -12.12
N THR A 137 -12.41 -10.72 -12.15
CA THR A 137 -12.82 -9.87 -11.02
C THR A 137 -13.08 -10.68 -9.73
N LYS A 138 -13.68 -11.88 -9.84
CA LYS A 138 -13.80 -12.83 -8.71
C LYS A 138 -12.43 -13.35 -8.24
N LEU A 139 -11.51 -13.64 -9.15
CA LEU A 139 -10.13 -14.03 -8.83
C LEU A 139 -9.46 -12.93 -7.99
N LEU A 140 -9.56 -11.67 -8.42
CA LEU A 140 -9.00 -10.53 -7.70
C LEU A 140 -9.60 -10.39 -6.30
N ALA A 141 -10.93 -10.54 -6.17
CA ALA A 141 -11.60 -10.47 -4.87
C ALA A 141 -11.12 -11.57 -3.90
N VAL A 142 -11.00 -12.82 -4.36
CA VAL A 142 -10.45 -13.92 -3.54
C VAL A 142 -8.98 -13.66 -3.20
N GLY A 143 -8.20 -13.14 -4.15
CA GLY A 143 -6.81 -12.77 -3.94
C GLY A 143 -6.65 -11.69 -2.88
N GLU A 144 -7.52 -10.68 -2.89
CA GLU A 144 -7.54 -9.63 -1.87
C GLU A 144 -7.85 -10.22 -0.49
N THR A 145 -8.82 -11.13 -0.37
CA THR A 145 -9.11 -11.81 0.91
C THR A 145 -7.90 -12.61 1.42
N ILE A 146 -7.10 -13.21 0.54
CA ILE A 146 -5.84 -13.88 0.94
C ILE A 146 -4.83 -12.84 1.41
N ARG A 147 -4.68 -11.74 0.66
CA ARG A 147 -3.74 -10.66 0.96
C ARG A 147 -4.02 -9.96 2.28
N GLU A 148 -5.28 -9.77 2.63
CA GLU A 148 -5.69 -9.24 3.94
C GLU A 148 -5.19 -10.12 5.10
N LYS A 149 -5.11 -11.45 4.89
CA LYS A 149 -4.57 -12.40 5.87
C LYS A 149 -3.04 -12.48 5.85
N ASP A 150 -2.43 -12.37 4.67
CA ASP A 150 -0.98 -12.38 4.46
C ASP A 150 -0.58 -11.40 3.34
N SER A 151 -0.04 -10.25 3.73
CA SER A 151 0.32 -9.17 2.81
C SER A 151 1.36 -9.56 1.75
N SER A 152 2.12 -10.64 1.98
CA SER A 152 3.08 -11.16 1.00
C SER A 152 2.43 -11.71 -0.26
N PHE A 153 1.12 -12.01 -0.24
CA PHE A 153 0.36 -12.39 -1.43
C PHE A 153 0.24 -11.24 -2.45
N GLY A 154 0.46 -10.00 -2.02
CA GLY A 154 0.31 -8.80 -2.87
C GLY A 154 1.19 -8.82 -4.12
N GLU A 155 2.38 -9.44 -4.10
CA GLU A 155 3.21 -9.57 -5.31
C GLU A 155 2.51 -10.41 -6.39
N LEU A 156 1.91 -11.53 -5.99
CA LEU A 156 1.21 -12.42 -6.91
C LEU A 156 -0.07 -11.79 -7.43
N LEU A 157 -0.82 -11.12 -6.54
CA LEU A 157 -2.06 -10.44 -6.89
C LEU A 157 -1.82 -9.28 -7.87
N LEU A 158 -0.71 -8.56 -7.76
CA LEU A 158 -0.36 -7.48 -8.69
C LEU A 158 -0.27 -7.95 -10.14
N GLU A 159 0.25 -9.15 -10.40
CA GLU A 159 0.31 -9.71 -11.76
C GLU A 159 -1.09 -9.88 -12.35
N ASP A 160 -2.03 -10.40 -11.56
CA ASP A 160 -3.41 -10.61 -11.99
C ASP A 160 -4.21 -9.29 -12.08
N ILE A 161 -3.90 -8.31 -11.22
CA ILE A 161 -4.45 -6.94 -11.30
C ILE A 161 -4.03 -6.28 -12.62
N ASP A 162 -2.74 -6.33 -12.95
CA ASP A 162 -2.22 -5.71 -14.17
C ASP A 162 -2.79 -6.43 -15.41
N GLU A 163 -2.90 -7.78 -15.40
CA GLU A 163 -3.59 -8.53 -16.46
C GLU A 163 -5.07 -8.11 -16.61
N CYS A 164 -5.75 -7.79 -15.51
CA CYS A 164 -7.13 -7.29 -15.56
C CYS A 164 -7.22 -5.91 -16.20
N LYS A 165 -6.34 -4.98 -15.82
CA LYS A 165 -6.28 -3.62 -16.38
C LYS A 165 -5.99 -3.63 -17.88
N ASP A 166 -5.11 -4.53 -18.32
CA ASP A 166 -4.73 -4.65 -19.72
C ASP A 166 -5.84 -5.23 -20.60
N ASN A 167 -6.62 -6.19 -20.08
CA ASN A 167 -7.66 -6.88 -20.85
C ASN A 167 -9.05 -6.22 -20.71
N PHE A 168 -9.31 -5.50 -19.62
CA PHE A 168 -10.63 -4.98 -19.29
C PHE A 168 -10.55 -3.52 -18.80
N GLU A 169 -10.45 -2.60 -19.77
CA GLU A 169 -10.24 -1.16 -19.51
C GLU A 169 -11.33 -0.51 -18.62
N LYS A 170 -12.52 -1.09 -18.57
CA LYS A 170 -13.67 -0.55 -17.83
C LYS A 170 -13.81 -1.11 -16.42
N SER A 171 -13.05 -2.12 -16.03
CA SER A 171 -13.19 -2.75 -14.71
C SER A 171 -12.64 -1.84 -13.61
N PRO A 172 -13.45 -1.41 -12.63
CA PRO A 172 -12.98 -0.58 -11.53
C PRO A 172 -12.16 -1.36 -10.50
N GLU A 173 -12.57 -2.58 -10.15
CA GLU A 173 -12.02 -3.40 -9.06
C GLU A 173 -10.48 -3.51 -9.03
N PRO A 174 -9.75 -3.76 -10.15
CA PRO A 174 -8.29 -3.85 -10.10
C PRO A 174 -7.62 -2.59 -9.54
N TYR A 175 -8.17 -1.41 -9.80
CA TYR A 175 -7.64 -0.14 -9.31
C TYR A 175 -7.83 0.00 -7.78
N LEU A 176 -8.97 -0.45 -7.25
CA LEU A 176 -9.19 -0.47 -5.80
C LEU A 176 -8.17 -1.36 -5.09
N TYR A 177 -7.98 -2.59 -5.58
CA TYR A 177 -7.05 -3.53 -4.95
C TYR A 177 -5.59 -3.07 -5.09
N LYS A 178 -5.22 -2.46 -6.23
CA LYS A 178 -3.89 -1.86 -6.39
C LYS A 178 -3.67 -0.70 -5.41
N ALA A 179 -4.69 0.15 -5.21
CA ALA A 179 -4.62 1.23 -4.23
C ALA A 179 -4.38 0.71 -2.81
N LEU A 180 -5.05 -0.37 -2.41
CA LEU A 180 -4.86 -1.00 -1.10
C LEU A 180 -3.44 -1.55 -0.92
N ILE A 181 -2.89 -2.20 -1.95
CA ILE A 181 -1.50 -2.69 -1.94
C ILE A 181 -0.51 -1.53 -1.81
N LEU A 182 -0.73 -0.43 -2.52
CA LEU A 182 0.13 0.76 -2.45
C LEU A 182 0.04 1.44 -1.08
N LYS A 183 -1.18 1.55 -0.52
CA LYS A 183 -1.42 2.05 0.83
C LYS A 183 -0.63 1.27 1.87
N ASP A 184 -0.66 -0.06 1.81
CA ASP A 184 0.07 -0.92 2.75
C ASP A 184 1.59 -0.83 2.61
N LYS A 185 2.07 -0.41 1.43
CA LYS A 185 3.49 -0.09 1.17
C LYS A 185 3.87 1.35 1.56
N GLY A 186 2.92 2.16 2.00
CA GLY A 186 3.11 3.58 2.30
C GLY A 186 3.20 4.49 1.07
N ASP A 187 2.89 4.00 -0.13
CA ASP A 187 2.81 4.82 -1.34
C ASP A 187 1.40 5.42 -1.49
N TYR A 188 1.09 6.40 -0.64
CA TYR A 188 -0.22 7.04 -0.62
C TYR A 188 -0.51 7.87 -1.88
N LYS A 189 0.54 8.43 -2.50
CA LYS A 189 0.44 9.14 -3.78
C LYS A 189 0.01 8.19 -4.90
N GLY A 190 0.68 7.04 -5.02
CA GLY A 190 0.28 5.99 -5.96
C GLY A 190 -1.11 5.46 -5.65
N ALA A 191 -1.42 5.21 -4.38
CA ALA A 191 -2.74 4.77 -3.95
C ALA A 191 -3.85 5.77 -4.36
N GLN A 192 -3.61 7.07 -4.20
CA GLN A 192 -4.55 8.11 -4.60
C GLN A 192 -4.80 8.14 -6.12
N VAL A 193 -3.76 7.91 -6.93
CA VAL A 193 -3.92 7.79 -8.40
C VAL A 193 -4.84 6.63 -8.75
N GLU A 194 -4.60 5.46 -8.15
CA GLU A 194 -5.43 4.28 -8.40
C GLU A 194 -6.87 4.46 -7.87
N ILE A 195 -7.08 5.13 -6.74
CA ILE A 195 -8.44 5.49 -6.26
C ILE A 195 -9.16 6.42 -7.23
N ASN A 196 -8.47 7.41 -7.80
CA ASN A 196 -9.09 8.29 -8.80
C ASN A 196 -9.52 7.51 -10.03
N GLU A 197 -8.70 6.56 -10.48
CA GLU A 197 -9.05 5.68 -11.59
C GLU A 197 -10.23 4.75 -11.23
N TYR A 198 -10.24 4.15 -10.04
CA TYR A 198 -11.37 3.37 -9.55
C TYR A 198 -12.70 4.16 -9.66
N MET A 199 -12.66 5.43 -9.26
CA MET A 199 -13.81 6.33 -9.37
C MET A 199 -14.17 6.65 -10.82
N ASN A 200 -13.18 6.94 -11.67
CA ASN A 200 -13.37 7.21 -13.10
C ASN A 200 -14.01 6.02 -13.84
N LYS A 201 -13.70 4.79 -13.42
CA LYS A 201 -14.28 3.55 -13.98
C LYS A 201 -15.66 3.20 -13.39
N GLY A 202 -16.24 4.04 -12.54
CA GLY A 202 -17.59 3.84 -11.99
C GLY A 202 -17.64 2.88 -10.80
N GLY A 203 -16.54 2.77 -10.05
CA GLY A 203 -16.45 1.96 -8.84
C GLY A 203 -17.55 2.27 -7.82
N LYS A 204 -18.11 1.22 -7.21
CA LYS A 204 -19.16 1.35 -6.19
C LYS A 204 -18.63 1.98 -4.91
N GLN A 205 -19.32 2.96 -4.38
CA GLN A 205 -18.95 3.62 -3.12
C GLN A 205 -19.78 3.10 -1.94
N THR A 206 -19.45 1.91 -1.45
CA THR A 206 -19.99 1.43 -0.18
C THR A 206 -19.45 2.27 0.99
N SER A 207 -20.02 2.12 2.19
CA SER A 207 -19.52 2.78 3.41
C SER A 207 -18.05 2.51 3.65
N GLU A 208 -17.64 1.25 3.48
CA GLU A 208 -16.27 0.78 3.71
C GLU A 208 -15.30 1.39 2.69
N ILE A 209 -15.69 1.38 1.41
CA ILE A 209 -14.87 1.95 0.34
C ILE A 209 -14.74 3.47 0.49
N LYS A 210 -15.81 4.16 0.89
CA LYS A 210 -15.73 5.60 1.19
C LYS A 210 -14.72 5.88 2.29
N GLN A 211 -14.70 5.06 3.36
CA GLN A 211 -13.71 5.24 4.42
C GLN A 211 -12.29 5.04 3.90
N ILE A 212 -12.05 3.98 3.11
CA ILE A 212 -10.74 3.71 2.50
C ILE A 212 -10.28 4.90 1.64
N ILE A 213 -11.18 5.43 0.81
CA ILE A 213 -10.89 6.58 -0.06
C ILE A 213 -10.56 7.82 0.78
N THR A 214 -11.34 8.09 1.82
CA THR A 214 -11.09 9.20 2.75
C THR A 214 -9.74 9.06 3.43
N ASP A 215 -9.41 7.88 3.95
CA ASP A 215 -8.13 7.62 4.61
C ASP A 215 -6.94 7.88 3.67
N ILE A 216 -6.99 7.34 2.45
CA ILE A 216 -5.94 7.53 1.45
C ILE A 216 -5.80 9.01 1.08
N ASN A 217 -6.92 9.71 0.86
CA ASN A 217 -6.91 11.13 0.52
C ASN A 217 -6.39 12.00 1.66
N ASN A 218 -6.72 11.66 2.90
CA ASN A 218 -6.27 12.41 4.08
C ASN A 218 -4.76 12.30 4.26
N ILE A 219 -4.21 11.08 4.16
CA ILE A 219 -2.77 10.86 4.30
C ILE A 219 -2.01 11.48 3.13
N GLY A 220 -2.44 11.25 1.89
CA GLY A 220 -1.81 11.86 0.72
C GLY A 220 -1.92 13.39 0.71
N GLY A 221 -3.03 13.94 1.22
CA GLY A 221 -3.22 15.37 1.43
C GLY A 221 -2.25 15.97 2.44
N PHE A 222 -2.02 15.26 3.56
CA PHE A 222 -1.04 15.65 4.57
C PHE A 222 0.39 15.65 4.03
N GLU A 223 0.81 14.57 3.37
CA GLU A 223 2.16 14.47 2.76
C GLU A 223 2.41 15.61 1.76
N LYS A 224 1.44 15.82 0.87
CA LYS A 224 1.50 16.90 -0.12
C LYS A 224 1.54 18.28 0.52
N ALA A 225 0.82 18.48 1.64
CA ALA A 225 0.88 19.74 2.36
C ALA A 225 2.27 19.99 2.94
N VAL A 226 2.91 18.97 3.52
CA VAL A 226 4.28 19.05 4.04
C VAL A 226 5.27 19.40 2.93
N GLU A 227 5.15 18.78 1.74
CA GLU A 227 5.97 19.12 0.57
C GLU A 227 5.82 20.61 0.17
N TYR A 228 4.60 21.14 0.21
CA TYR A 228 4.32 22.53 -0.17
C TYR A 228 4.74 23.58 0.86
N LEU A 229 5.05 23.22 2.11
CA LEU A 229 5.35 24.20 3.16
C LEU A 229 6.48 25.17 2.81
N LYS A 230 7.48 24.71 2.05
CA LYS A 230 8.64 25.53 1.70
C LYS A 230 8.34 26.48 0.54
N ASP A 231 7.77 25.95 -0.55
CA ASP A 231 7.68 26.67 -1.83
C ASP A 231 6.29 27.30 -2.06
N GLU A 232 5.23 26.68 -1.53
CA GLU A 232 3.84 27.10 -1.73
C GLU A 232 3.02 27.06 -0.43
N PRO A 233 3.41 27.82 0.62
CA PRO A 233 2.85 27.67 1.97
C PRO A 233 1.34 27.94 2.05
N LYS A 234 0.77 28.76 1.14
CA LYS A 234 -0.69 28.96 1.06
C LYS A 234 -1.41 27.67 0.66
N LYS A 235 -0.89 26.92 -0.32
CA LYS A 235 -1.46 25.63 -0.72
C LYS A 235 -1.33 24.59 0.39
N ALA A 236 -0.21 24.60 1.12
CA ALA A 236 -0.03 23.74 2.29
C ALA A 236 -1.11 24.01 3.35
N ILE A 237 -1.37 25.28 3.68
CA ILE A 237 -2.42 25.67 4.62
C ILE A 237 -3.81 25.20 4.14
N ASP A 238 -4.13 25.41 2.86
CA ASP A 238 -5.43 25.02 2.30
C ASP A 238 -5.68 23.50 2.39
N LEU A 239 -4.62 22.69 2.31
CA LEU A 239 -4.69 21.23 2.50
C LEU A 239 -4.78 20.83 3.97
N LEU A 240 -4.10 21.54 4.88
CA LEU A 240 -4.06 21.20 6.30
C LEU A 240 -5.32 21.63 7.08
N LEU A 241 -6.00 22.69 6.67
CA LEU A 241 -7.22 23.17 7.34
C LEU A 241 -8.33 22.11 7.43
N PRO A 242 -8.76 21.43 6.35
CA PRO A 242 -9.77 20.37 6.46
C PRO A 242 -9.26 19.18 7.31
N LEU A 243 -7.97 18.86 7.23
CA LEU A 243 -7.38 17.79 8.05
C LEU A 243 -7.41 18.12 9.54
N SER A 244 -7.30 19.40 9.91
CA SER A 244 -7.40 19.82 11.32
C SER A 244 -8.80 19.67 11.91
N GLU A 245 -9.85 19.69 11.07
CA GLU A 245 -11.22 19.42 11.51
C GLU A 245 -11.49 17.92 11.64
N GLU A 246 -10.88 17.11 10.78
CA GLU A 246 -11.01 15.64 10.82
C GLU A 246 -10.19 15.03 11.96
N PHE A 247 -8.96 15.51 12.17
CA PHE A 247 -8.00 14.95 13.12
C PHE A 247 -7.66 15.94 14.23
N LYS A 248 -8.67 16.35 15.00
CA LYS A 248 -8.57 17.38 16.06
C LYS A 248 -7.55 17.07 17.16
N GLU A 249 -7.18 15.80 17.32
CA GLU A 249 -6.23 15.33 18.33
C GLU A 249 -4.84 15.06 17.74
N ASN A 250 -4.57 15.45 16.48
CA ASN A 250 -3.26 15.26 15.86
C ASN A 250 -2.41 16.53 15.96
N PRO A 251 -1.39 16.58 16.85
CA PRO A 251 -0.57 17.77 17.08
C PRO A 251 0.26 18.18 15.86
N LEU A 252 0.61 17.26 14.96
CA LEU A 252 1.43 17.53 13.79
C LEU A 252 0.71 18.42 12.77
N ILE A 253 -0.60 18.27 12.61
CA ILE A 253 -1.37 19.11 11.68
C ILE A 253 -1.34 20.56 12.14
N TYR A 254 -1.55 20.79 13.43
CA TYR A 254 -1.47 22.11 14.04
C TYR A 254 -0.06 22.70 13.99
N TYR A 255 0.97 21.86 14.18
CA TYR A 255 2.36 22.27 14.01
C TYR A 255 2.63 22.77 12.59
N TYR A 256 2.26 21.98 11.57
CA TYR A 256 2.50 22.34 10.17
C TYR A 256 1.62 23.51 9.71
N LEU A 257 0.40 23.68 10.24
CA LEU A 257 -0.37 24.91 10.06
C LEU A 257 0.39 26.11 10.62
N GLY A 258 0.96 25.97 11.82
CA GLY A 258 1.85 26.94 12.45
C GLY A 258 2.99 27.38 11.54
N VAL A 259 3.75 26.39 11.05
CA VAL A 259 4.86 26.61 10.11
C VAL A 259 4.38 27.30 8.83
N GLY A 260 3.27 26.84 8.25
CA GLY A 260 2.69 27.42 7.04
C GLY A 260 2.30 28.89 7.23
N TYR A 261 1.64 29.22 8.34
CA TYR A 261 1.27 30.61 8.65
C TYR A 261 2.48 31.50 8.90
N ARG A 262 3.53 30.97 9.55
CA ARG A 262 4.81 31.70 9.70
C ARG A 262 5.44 32.03 8.35
N ARG A 263 5.43 31.07 7.42
CA ARG A 263 6.00 31.23 6.06
C ARG A 263 5.28 32.29 5.21
N ILE A 264 4.05 32.65 5.57
CA ILE A 264 3.30 33.76 4.94
C ILE A 264 3.23 35.00 5.85
N ASP A 265 4.15 35.11 6.82
CA ASP A 265 4.30 36.21 7.77
C ASP A 265 3.06 36.50 8.62
N ASN A 266 2.17 35.52 8.78
CA ASN A 266 1.02 35.61 9.68
C ASN A 266 1.34 34.99 11.03
N TYR A 267 2.24 35.63 11.77
CA TYR A 267 2.78 35.12 13.02
C TYR A 267 1.72 34.93 14.12
N ASN A 268 0.67 35.77 14.15
CA ASN A 268 -0.43 35.61 15.10
C ASN A 268 -1.20 34.29 14.89
N LYS A 269 -1.53 33.96 13.63
CA LYS A 269 -2.16 32.65 13.35
C LYS A 269 -1.18 31.50 13.56
N ALA A 270 0.09 31.68 13.25
CA ALA A 270 1.11 30.68 13.52
C ALA A 270 1.16 30.32 15.01
N ILE A 271 1.23 31.33 15.89
CA ILE A 271 1.19 31.15 17.35
C ILE A 271 -0.10 30.47 17.80
N HIS A 272 -1.25 30.86 17.26
CA HIS A 272 -2.53 30.21 17.58
C HIS A 272 -2.48 28.70 17.34
N TYR A 273 -2.09 28.27 16.13
CA TYR A 273 -2.04 26.85 15.79
C TYR A 273 -0.91 26.10 16.52
N LEU A 274 0.26 26.72 16.70
CA LEU A 274 1.34 26.11 17.49
C LEU A 274 0.97 25.93 18.96
N THR A 275 0.19 26.86 19.53
CA THR A 275 -0.33 26.72 20.90
C THR A 275 -1.32 25.57 21.00
N GLN A 276 -2.17 25.37 19.98
CA GLN A 276 -3.04 24.20 19.90
C GLN A 276 -2.23 22.89 19.81
N SER A 277 -1.22 22.84 18.94
CA SER A 277 -0.29 21.70 18.85
C SER A 277 0.32 21.35 20.21
N LEU A 278 0.86 22.35 20.91
CA LEU A 278 1.48 22.18 22.22
C LEU A 278 0.48 21.78 23.33
N SER A 279 -0.80 22.16 23.18
CA SER A 279 -1.86 21.78 24.13
C SER A 279 -2.26 20.31 24.02
N ILE A 280 -2.10 19.72 22.84
CA ILE A 280 -2.37 18.29 22.57
C ILE A 280 -1.15 17.46 22.97
N GLU A 281 0.04 17.85 22.51
CA GLU A 281 1.30 17.19 22.84
C GLU A 281 2.25 18.17 23.53
N SER A 282 2.22 18.12 24.86
CA SER A 282 3.10 18.94 25.68
C SER A 282 4.57 18.56 25.47
N GLY A 283 5.42 19.54 25.16
CA GLY A 283 6.87 19.36 25.18
C GLY A 283 7.55 18.99 23.87
N SER A 284 6.85 19.06 22.72
CA SER A 284 7.54 19.01 21.41
C SER A 284 8.54 20.15 21.28
N LEU A 285 9.82 19.80 21.14
CA LEU A 285 10.93 20.74 20.98
C LEU A 285 10.71 21.64 19.76
N GLU A 286 10.27 21.05 18.66
CA GLU A 286 10.04 21.71 17.37
C GLU A 286 8.94 22.77 17.50
N THR A 287 7.81 22.42 18.13
CA THR A 287 6.70 23.36 18.37
C THR A 287 7.13 24.51 19.28
N VAL A 288 7.90 24.23 20.33
CA VAL A 288 8.42 25.26 21.26
C VAL A 288 9.39 26.21 20.54
N ASN A 289 10.29 25.68 19.71
CA ASN A 289 11.22 26.48 18.92
C ASN A 289 10.47 27.36 17.89
N GLU A 290 9.48 26.80 17.20
CA GLU A 290 8.63 27.53 16.26
C GLU A 290 7.82 28.65 16.94
N LEU A 291 7.32 28.43 18.17
CA LEU A 291 6.70 29.51 18.95
C LEU A 291 7.70 30.65 19.21
N GLY A 292 8.92 30.32 19.66
CA GLY A 292 9.98 31.31 19.88
C GLY A 292 10.28 32.14 18.64
N MET A 293 10.38 31.49 17.48
CA MET A 293 10.59 32.18 16.20
C MET A 293 9.46 33.14 15.86
N ASN A 294 8.20 32.73 16.05
CA ASN A 294 7.06 33.59 15.74
C ASN A 294 6.94 34.79 16.69
N TYR A 295 7.22 34.63 17.99
CA TYR A 295 7.27 35.76 18.93
C TYR A 295 8.40 36.73 18.58
N ALA A 296 9.58 36.22 18.20
CA ALA A 296 10.69 37.05 17.73
C ALA A 296 10.33 37.84 16.45
N CYS A 297 9.64 37.22 15.50
CA CYS A 297 9.14 37.89 14.30
C CYS A 297 8.09 38.99 14.59
N LEU A 298 7.32 38.85 15.67
CA LEU A 298 6.41 39.90 16.16
C LEU A 298 7.12 41.03 16.92
N GLY A 299 8.41 40.85 17.24
CA GLY A 299 9.17 41.77 18.08
C GLY A 299 8.94 41.60 19.58
N ASP A 300 8.21 40.56 20.00
CA ASP A 300 8.05 40.19 21.41
C ASP A 300 9.22 39.30 21.83
N TYR A 301 10.37 39.93 21.99
CA TYR A 301 11.63 39.24 22.26
C TYR A 301 11.66 38.64 23.67
N GLU A 302 10.94 39.21 24.63
CA GLU A 302 10.81 38.66 25.97
C GLU A 302 10.12 37.29 25.98
N GLU A 303 8.98 37.15 25.28
CA GLU A 303 8.32 35.84 25.14
C GLU A 303 9.16 34.89 24.28
N ALA A 304 9.77 35.38 23.19
CA ALA A 304 10.65 34.56 22.36
C ALA A 304 11.77 33.89 23.18
N VAL A 305 12.44 34.65 24.04
CA VAL A 305 13.49 34.13 24.94
C VAL A 305 12.95 33.04 25.86
N LYS A 306 11.72 33.17 26.40
CA LYS A 306 11.13 32.14 27.27
C LYS A 306 10.97 30.81 26.53
N TYR A 307 10.45 30.84 25.31
CA TYR A 307 10.30 29.64 24.49
C TYR A 307 11.65 29.07 24.05
N PHE A 308 12.55 29.90 23.55
CA PHE A 308 13.88 29.43 23.14
C PHE A 308 14.68 28.86 24.32
N ARG A 309 14.58 29.42 25.53
CA ARG A 309 15.23 28.84 26.72
C ARG A 309 14.72 27.45 27.04
N LYS A 310 13.40 27.24 26.98
CA LYS A 310 12.80 25.90 27.16
C LYS A 310 13.31 24.92 26.10
N ALA A 311 13.36 25.34 24.83
CA ALA A 311 13.87 24.50 23.75
C ALA A 311 15.37 24.18 23.93
N PHE A 312 16.18 25.18 24.27
CA PHE A 312 17.61 25.03 24.53
C PHE A 312 17.91 24.18 25.77
N GLU A 313 17.04 24.21 26.79
CA GLU A 313 17.14 23.34 27.96
C GLU A 313 17.07 21.86 27.57
N ALA A 314 16.22 21.53 26.61
CA ALA A 314 16.04 20.18 26.10
C ALA A 314 17.07 19.76 25.04
N SER A 315 17.40 20.62 24.07
CA SER A 315 18.21 20.24 22.90
C SER A 315 19.71 20.57 23.00
N LYS A 316 20.06 21.65 23.72
CA LYS A 316 21.42 22.23 23.73
C LYS A 316 21.97 22.62 22.36
N GLU A 317 21.10 22.88 21.39
CA GLU A 317 21.50 23.25 20.03
C GLU A 317 22.03 24.69 19.94
N VAL A 318 23.08 24.88 19.14
CA VAL A 318 23.70 26.19 18.93
C VAL A 318 22.76 27.17 18.24
N GLU A 319 21.95 26.71 17.28
CA GLU A 319 20.99 27.56 16.55
C GLU A 319 20.00 28.25 17.50
N ILE A 320 19.41 27.47 18.42
CA ILE A 320 18.48 28.01 19.44
C ILE A 320 19.23 28.97 20.37
N CYS A 321 20.47 28.66 20.73
CA CYS A 321 21.30 29.55 21.54
C CYS A 321 21.56 30.89 20.83
N THR A 322 21.87 30.88 19.53
CA THR A 322 22.06 32.08 18.74
C THR A 322 20.78 32.91 18.58
N ASN A 323 19.61 32.25 18.51
CA ASN A 323 18.31 32.93 18.53
C ASN A 323 18.08 33.68 19.85
N ILE A 324 18.43 33.08 21.00
CA ILE A 324 18.38 33.75 22.31
C ILE A 324 19.29 34.99 22.33
N VAL A 325 20.52 34.87 21.81
CA VAL A 325 21.45 36.00 21.74
C VAL A 325 20.85 37.14 20.91
N MET A 326 20.27 36.83 19.76
CA MET A 326 19.65 37.82 18.88
C MET A 326 18.45 38.51 19.54
N CYS A 327 17.62 37.77 20.28
CA CYS A 327 16.54 38.38 21.06
C CYS A 327 17.08 39.38 22.09
N TYR A 328 18.12 39.03 22.86
CA TYR A 328 18.72 39.95 23.84
C TYR A 328 19.37 41.18 23.21
N ILE A 329 19.95 41.04 22.02
CA ILE A 329 20.46 42.18 21.24
C ILE A 329 19.33 43.15 20.90
N ASN A 330 18.18 42.63 20.44
CA ASN A 330 17.03 43.46 20.10
C ASN A 330 16.35 44.08 21.33
N LEU A 331 16.44 43.44 22.49
CA LEU A 331 16.03 44.01 23.78
C LEU A 331 16.99 45.10 24.30
N GLY A 332 18.20 45.21 23.73
CA GLY A 332 19.25 46.10 24.22
C GLY A 332 19.98 45.58 25.46
N ASP A 333 19.70 44.37 25.92
CA ASP A 333 20.36 43.71 27.05
C ASP A 333 21.71 43.11 26.60
N LYS A 334 22.70 43.98 26.51
CA LYS A 334 24.06 43.61 26.08
C LYS A 334 24.73 42.61 27.03
N GLU A 335 24.37 42.60 28.31
CA GLU A 335 24.96 41.69 29.29
C GLU A 335 24.49 40.26 29.04
N GLN A 336 23.17 40.05 28.92
CA GLN A 336 22.62 38.74 28.60
C GLN A 336 23.01 38.27 27.20
N ALA A 337 23.08 39.17 26.22
CA ALA A 337 23.55 38.82 24.88
C ALA A 337 24.97 38.22 24.91
N LYS A 338 25.91 38.87 25.63
CA LYS A 338 27.29 38.38 25.77
C LYS A 338 27.36 37.04 26.52
N LEU A 339 26.60 36.90 27.61
CA LEU A 339 26.57 35.67 28.38
C LEU A 339 26.12 34.47 27.54
N ASN A 340 25.05 34.61 26.75
CA ASN A 340 24.57 33.55 25.89
C ASN A 340 25.48 33.32 24.68
N LEU A 341 26.15 34.36 24.16
CA LEU A 341 27.16 34.20 23.12
C LEU A 341 28.36 33.37 23.60
N ASP A 342 28.81 33.57 24.84
CA ASP A 342 29.89 32.74 25.41
C ASP A 342 29.47 31.26 25.54
N ILE A 343 28.19 30.99 25.79
CA ILE A 343 27.64 29.63 25.75
C ILE A 343 27.69 29.11 24.31
N ALA A 344 27.20 29.87 23.33
CA ALA A 344 27.21 29.48 21.92
C ALA A 344 28.62 29.19 21.39
N LYS A 345 29.62 30.03 21.73
CA LYS A 345 31.03 29.82 21.40
C LYS A 345 31.62 28.55 22.01
N LYS A 346 31.19 28.17 23.22
CA LYS A 346 31.63 26.90 23.84
C LYS A 346 31.01 25.69 23.14
N LEU A 347 29.77 25.82 22.66
CA LEU A 347 29.07 24.74 21.96
C LEU A 347 29.61 24.53 20.55
N ALA A 348 29.77 25.61 19.78
CA ALA A 348 30.27 25.56 18.41
C ALA A 348 31.08 26.83 18.07
N PRO A 349 32.40 26.86 18.36
CA PRO A 349 33.23 28.04 18.15
C PRO A 349 33.46 28.38 16.67
N GLU A 350 33.34 27.39 15.79
CA GLU A 350 33.53 27.55 14.34
C GLU A 350 32.21 27.77 13.59
N ASP A 351 31.07 27.83 14.29
CA ASP A 351 29.79 28.09 13.65
C ASP A 351 29.75 29.49 13.02
N PRO A 352 29.38 29.63 11.73
CA PRO A 352 29.40 30.92 11.03
C PRO A 352 28.54 31.99 11.69
N ILE A 353 27.37 31.61 12.22
CA ILE A 353 26.41 32.53 12.86
C ILE A 353 26.99 33.01 14.19
N VAL A 354 27.60 32.11 14.97
CA VAL A 354 28.28 32.48 16.23
C VAL A 354 29.40 33.48 15.98
N ILE A 355 30.23 33.26 14.97
CA ILE A 355 31.32 34.17 14.60
C ILE A 355 30.76 35.53 14.17
N GLU A 356 29.69 35.55 13.37
CA GLU A 356 29.05 36.78 12.90
C GLU A 356 28.48 37.62 14.05
N ILE A 357 27.74 36.98 14.96
CA ILE A 357 27.17 37.65 16.14
C ILE A 357 28.27 38.22 17.03
N ASP A 358 29.38 37.49 17.24
CA ASP A 358 30.51 37.98 18.03
C ASP A 358 31.15 39.23 17.42
N GLN A 359 31.37 39.22 16.10
CA GLN A 359 31.89 40.40 15.40
C GLN A 359 30.92 41.58 15.52
N MET A 360 29.62 41.35 15.39
CA MET A 360 28.60 42.40 15.51
C MET A 360 28.62 43.06 16.89
N LEU A 361 28.66 42.26 17.97
CA LEU A 361 28.68 42.75 19.34
C LEU A 361 29.97 43.49 19.72
N ASN A 362 31.10 43.10 19.13
CA ASN A 362 32.40 43.73 19.40
C ASN A 362 32.67 44.96 18.52
N ARG A 363 32.00 45.10 17.36
CA ARG A 363 32.10 46.29 16.49
C ARG A 363 31.41 47.54 17.06
N THR A 364 30.45 47.39 17.97
CA THR A 364 29.74 48.51 18.61
C THR A 364 30.53 49.21 19.72
N VAL A 365 31.79 48.81 19.94
CA VAL A 365 32.73 49.43 20.88
C VAL A 365 33.81 50.19 20.10
N LYS A 366 33.45 51.30 19.46
CA LYS A 366 34.41 52.33 19.01
C LYS A 366 33.82 53.72 19.15
#